data_AF-A0A2V6YBG7-F1
#
_entry.id   AF-A0A2V6YBG7-F1
#
_cell.length_a   1.000
_cell.length_b   1.000
_cell.length_c   1.000
_cell.angle_alpha   90.00
_cell.angle_beta   90.00
_cell.angle_gamma   90.00
#
_symmetry.space_group_name_H-M   'P 1'
#
loop_
_entity.id
_entity.type
_entity.pdbx_description
1 polymer ?
#
loop_
_entity_poly.entity_id
_entity_poly.type
_entity_poly.pdbx_seq_one_letter_code
_entity_poly.pdbx_strand_id
1 'polypeptide(L)'
;MRNLVVAVSVIVVVAGGVVRSWAFTCPVVIKQAEDLVKRAEAAKLSPEARPLLDEAKKQLAEAKAHHAKATTKRDHGDAVRKAKVAAAFAEEALILQNP
;
A
#
# COMPACT_ATOMS: atom_id res chain seq x y z
N MET A 1 17.94 35.27 28.65
CA MET A 1 18.75 34.47 27.70
C MET A 1 18.44 32.97 27.75
N ARG A 2 18.26 32.35 28.92
CA ARG A 2 17.97 30.90 29.05
C ARG A 2 16.70 30.44 28.33
N ASN A 3 15.65 31.25 28.34
CA ASN A 3 14.36 30.92 27.71
C ASN A 3 14.36 31.10 26.18
N LEU A 4 15.28 31.91 25.65
CA LEU A 4 15.43 32.15 24.20
C LEU A 4 16.13 30.96 23.53
N VAL A 5 17.11 30.36 24.20
CA VAL A 5 17.81 29.15 23.74
C VAL A 5 16.85 27.95 23.68
N VAL A 6 15.95 27.82 24.66
CA VAL A 6 14.94 26.75 24.66
C VAL A 6 13.93 26.93 23.53
N ALA A 7 13.49 28.17 23.23
CA ALA A 7 12.57 28.44 22.14
C ALA A 7 13.18 28.16 20.75
N VAL A 8 14.45 28.51 20.54
CA VAL A 8 15.16 28.25 19.27
C VAL A 8 15.44 26.75 19.08
N SER A 9 15.69 26.01 20.16
CA SER A 9 15.93 24.55 20.11
C SER A 9 14.69 23.76 19.70
N VAL A 10 13.49 24.21 20.11
CA VAL A 10 12.22 23.56 19.74
C VAL A 10 11.86 23.81 18.28
N ILE A 11 12.19 24.98 17.74
CA ILE A 11 11.88 25.32 16.33
C ILE A 11 12.76 24.53 15.35
N VAL A 12 14.03 24.25 15.69
CA VAL A 12 14.93 23.46 14.84
C VAL A 12 14.50 21.98 14.75
N VAL A 13 13.90 21.43 15.81
CA VAL A 13 13.38 20.05 15.79
C VAL A 13 12.13 19.92 14.92
N VAL A 14 11.30 20.97 14.82
CA VAL A 14 10.10 20.96 13.96
C VAL A 14 10.46 21.22 12.48
N ALA A 15 11.53 21.97 12.20
CA ALA A 15 11.97 22.26 10.83
C ALA A 15 12.73 21.11 10.15
N GLY A 16 13.33 20.18 10.91
CA GLY A 16 14.10 19.04 10.36
C GLY A 16 13.29 17.74 10.16
N GLY A 17 12.05 17.69 10.66
CA GLY A 17 11.26 16.45 10.80
C GLY A 17 10.06 16.30 9.87
N VAL A 18 9.69 17.32 9.10
CA VAL A 18 8.58 17.21 8.15
C VAL A 18 9.01 16.42 6.91
N VAL A 19 8.29 15.32 6.64
CA VAL A 19 8.36 14.45 5.45
C VAL A 19 9.59 13.54 5.26
N ARG A 20 10.01 12.82 6.30
CA ARG A 20 10.62 11.47 6.14
C ARG A 20 9.62 10.32 6.23
N SER A 21 8.32 10.60 6.32
CA SER A 21 7.25 9.59 6.47
C SER A 21 6.74 8.96 5.17
N TRP A 22 7.32 9.27 4.01
CA TRP A 22 6.78 8.84 2.70
C TRP A 22 7.59 7.72 2.01
N ALA A 23 8.53 7.11 2.73
CA ALA A 23 9.14 5.82 2.43
C ALA A 23 9.15 5.08 3.78
N PHE A 24 8.45 3.98 4.06
CA PHE A 24 8.39 2.70 3.38
C PHE A 24 7.10 1.95 3.79
N THR A 25 5.91 2.42 3.41
CA THR A 25 4.68 1.60 3.59
C THR A 25 4.55 0.51 2.53
N CYS A 26 5.47 0.43 1.54
CA CYS A 26 5.40 -0.54 0.45
C CYS A 26 5.23 -1.98 0.96
N PRO A 27 6.06 -2.49 1.90
CA PRO A 27 5.89 -3.85 2.37
C PRO A 27 4.54 -4.07 3.06
N VAL A 28 4.09 -3.10 3.86
CA VAL A 28 2.81 -3.17 4.57
C VAL A 28 1.64 -3.18 3.61
N VAL A 29 1.61 -2.26 2.64
CA VAL A 29 0.51 -2.15 1.66
C VAL A 29 0.48 -3.35 0.72
N ILE A 30 1.64 -3.83 0.26
CA ILE A 30 1.74 -5.06 -0.53
C ILE A 30 1.24 -6.25 0.29
N LYS A 31 1.58 -6.31 1.58
CA LYS A 31 1.11 -7.38 2.47
C LYS A 31 -0.39 -7.33 2.71
N GLN A 32 -0.96 -6.15 2.94
CA GLN A 32 -2.40 -5.95 3.07
C GLN A 32 -3.15 -6.41 1.81
N ALA A 33 -2.65 -6.05 0.63
CA ALA A 33 -3.21 -6.51 -0.64
C ALA A 33 -3.09 -8.05 -0.79
N GLU A 34 -1.96 -8.64 -0.40
CA GLU A 34 -1.78 -10.09 -0.40
C GLU A 34 -2.78 -10.80 0.52
N ASP A 35 -3.00 -10.28 1.72
CA ASP A 35 -3.93 -10.87 2.69
C ASP A 35 -5.38 -10.78 2.19
N LEU A 36 -5.76 -9.67 1.54
CA LEU A 36 -7.07 -9.54 0.89
C LEU A 36 -7.24 -10.51 -0.28
N VAL A 37 -6.23 -10.62 -1.17
CA VAL A 37 -6.25 -11.59 -2.28
C VAL A 37 -6.40 -13.01 -1.74
N LYS A 38 -5.64 -13.38 -0.70
CA LYS A 38 -5.75 -14.71 -0.06
C LYS A 38 -7.14 -14.98 0.52
N ARG A 39 -7.76 -13.97 1.14
CA ARG A 39 -9.15 -14.07 1.63
C ARG A 39 -10.12 -14.30 0.48
N ALA A 40 -9.98 -13.56 -0.62
CA ALA A 40 -10.79 -13.72 -1.83
C ALA A 40 -10.54 -15.07 -2.53
N GLU A 41 -9.33 -15.63 -2.48
CA GLU A 41 -9.03 -16.98 -2.98
C GLU A 41 -9.74 -18.08 -2.19
N ALA A 42 -9.80 -17.93 -0.87
CA ALA A 42 -10.45 -18.88 0.02
C ALA A 42 -11.99 -18.77 0.01
N ALA A 43 -12.51 -17.68 -0.56
CA ALA A 43 -13.94 -17.43 -0.67
C ALA A 43 -14.59 -18.26 -1.79
N LYS A 44 -15.87 -18.63 -1.59
CA LYS A 44 -16.72 -19.20 -2.63
C LYS A 44 -17.29 -18.08 -3.50
N LEU A 45 -16.43 -17.47 -4.32
CA LEU A 45 -16.80 -16.38 -5.22
C LEU A 45 -17.82 -16.82 -6.27
N SER A 46 -18.74 -15.92 -6.64
CA SER A 46 -19.61 -16.10 -7.80
C SER A 46 -18.79 -16.09 -9.10
N PRO A 47 -19.32 -16.65 -10.21
CA PRO A 47 -18.65 -16.59 -11.50
C PRO A 47 -18.31 -15.16 -11.96
N GLU A 48 -19.18 -14.20 -11.62
CA GLU A 48 -19.02 -12.78 -11.97
C GLU A 48 -17.92 -12.08 -11.16
N ALA A 49 -17.66 -12.53 -9.93
CA ALA A 49 -16.59 -12.01 -9.08
C ALA A 49 -15.21 -12.60 -9.40
N ARG A 50 -15.14 -13.70 -10.16
CA ARG A 50 -13.88 -14.39 -10.45
C ARG A 50 -12.88 -13.55 -11.27
N PRO A 51 -13.28 -12.82 -12.32
CA PRO A 51 -12.38 -11.94 -13.06
C PRO A 51 -11.74 -10.84 -12.20
N LEU A 52 -12.44 -10.36 -11.16
CA LEU A 52 -11.90 -9.38 -10.22
C LEU A 52 -10.76 -9.97 -9.39
N LEU A 53 -10.89 -11.22 -8.92
CA LEU A 53 -9.80 -11.92 -8.24
C LEU A 53 -8.59 -12.13 -9.16
N ASP A 54 -8.83 -12.45 -10.43
CA ASP A 54 -7.74 -12.65 -11.40
C ASP A 54 -6.97 -11.34 -11.67
N GLU A 55 -7.67 -10.22 -11.82
CA GLU A 55 -7.03 -8.91 -11.95
C GLU A 55 -6.34 -8.48 -10.65
N ALA A 56 -6.92 -8.76 -9.48
CA ALA A 56 -6.29 -8.50 -8.18
C ALA A 56 -4.94 -9.23 -8.07
N LYS A 57 -4.89 -10.51 -8.46
CA LYS A 57 -3.65 -11.31 -8.48
C LYS A 57 -2.60 -10.75 -9.43
N LYS A 58 -3.01 -10.34 -10.63
CA LYS A 58 -2.11 -9.72 -11.60
C LYS A 58 -1.50 -8.43 -11.06
N GLN A 59 -2.33 -7.53 -10.52
CA GLN A 59 -1.85 -6.27 -9.93
C GLN A 59 -0.93 -6.50 -8.73
N LEU A 60 -1.20 -7.51 -7.90
CA LEU A 60 -0.33 -7.89 -6.79
C LEU A 60 1.02 -8.43 -7.26
N ALA A 61 1.03 -9.26 -8.30
CA ALA A 61 2.27 -9.77 -8.89
C ALA A 61 3.12 -8.62 -9.47
N GLU A 62 2.48 -7.70 -10.19
CA GLU A 62 3.15 -6.51 -10.71
C GLU A 62 3.66 -5.62 -9.56
N ALA A 63 2.88 -5.39 -8.51
CA ALA A 63 3.31 -4.62 -7.33
C ALA A 63 4.58 -5.19 -6.70
N LYS A 64 4.64 -6.52 -6.51
CA LYS A 64 5.82 -7.23 -5.99
C LYS A 64 7.03 -7.08 -6.92
N ALA A 65 6.83 -7.24 -8.22
CA ALA A 65 7.90 -7.11 -9.21
C ALA A 65 8.45 -5.67 -9.27
N HIS A 66 7.57 -4.67 -9.24
CA HIS A 66 7.95 -3.26 -9.19
C HIS A 66 8.71 -2.93 -7.91
N HIS A 67 8.26 -3.43 -6.75
CA HIS A 67 8.96 -3.23 -5.48
C HIS A 67 10.36 -3.86 -5.50
N ALA A 68 10.51 -5.08 -6.02
CA ALA A 68 11.79 -5.77 -6.07
C ALA A 68 12.84 -5.07 -6.95
N LYS A 69 12.39 -4.30 -7.95
CA LYS A 69 13.27 -3.55 -8.88
C LYS A 69 13.35 -2.05 -8.57
N ALA A 70 12.67 -1.58 -7.52
CA ALA A 70 12.56 -0.18 -7.21
C ALA A 70 13.89 0.39 -6.68
N THR A 71 14.35 1.50 -7.27
CA THR A 71 15.56 2.21 -6.83
C THR A 71 15.26 3.64 -6.41
N THR A 72 14.12 4.18 -6.83
CA THR A 72 13.68 5.54 -6.52
C THR A 72 12.39 5.53 -5.71
N LYS A 73 12.10 6.68 -5.06
CA LYS A 73 10.82 6.89 -4.37
C LYS A 73 9.62 6.76 -5.31
N ARG A 74 9.78 7.16 -6.58
CA ARG A 74 8.73 7.01 -7.59
C ARG A 74 8.42 5.54 -7.83
N ASP A 75 9.44 4.71 -8.05
CA ASP A 75 9.27 3.26 -8.29
C ASP A 75 8.54 2.58 -7.12
N HIS A 76 8.86 2.97 -5.89
CA HIS A 76 8.15 2.53 -4.70
C HIS A 76 6.68 3.00 -4.68
N GLY A 77 6.41 4.24 -5.09
CA GLY A 77 5.05 4.75 -5.25
C GLY A 77 4.24 3.99 -6.31
N ASP A 78 4.89 3.58 -7.40
CA ASP A 78 4.30 2.74 -8.45
C ASP A 78 3.89 1.36 -7.91
N ALA A 79 4.77 0.73 -7.13
CA ALA A 79 4.46 -0.54 -6.45
C ALA A 79 3.28 -0.39 -5.47
N VAL A 80 3.25 0.68 -4.67
CA VAL A 80 2.15 0.96 -3.73
C VAL A 80 0.83 1.18 -4.46
N ARG A 81 0.83 1.94 -5.57
CA ARG A 81 -0.39 2.16 -6.37
C ARG A 81 -0.94 0.83 -6.89
N LYS A 82 -0.08 -0.03 -7.44
CA LYS A 82 -0.49 -1.37 -7.91
C LYS A 82 -1.03 -2.24 -6.78
N ALA A 83 -0.41 -2.23 -5.60
CA ALA A 83 -0.92 -2.97 -4.46
C ALA A 83 -2.29 -2.46 -3.99
N LYS A 84 -2.54 -1.15 -3.99
CA LYS A 84 -3.86 -0.59 -3.67
C LYS A 84 -4.94 -0.99 -4.70
N VAL A 85 -4.59 -1.01 -5.98
CA VAL A 85 -5.50 -1.49 -7.04
C VAL A 85 -5.81 -2.98 -6.84
N ALA A 86 -4.80 -3.79 -6.51
CA ALA A 86 -5.00 -5.21 -6.18
C ALA A 86 -5.96 -5.39 -4.99
N ALA A 87 -5.77 -4.62 -3.92
CA ALA A 87 -6.65 -4.64 -2.76
C ALA A 87 -8.10 -4.27 -3.12
N ALA A 88 -8.30 -3.23 -3.93
CA ALA A 88 -9.64 -2.80 -4.36
C ALA A 88 -10.38 -3.90 -5.14
N PHE A 89 -9.73 -4.54 -6.12
CA PHE A 89 -10.34 -5.65 -6.86
C PHE A 89 -10.65 -6.85 -5.97
N ALA A 90 -9.77 -7.18 -5.01
CA ALA A 90 -10.01 -8.27 -4.07
C ALA A 90 -11.17 -7.96 -3.10
N GLU A 91 -11.29 -6.72 -2.64
CA GLU A 91 -12.43 -6.25 -1.82
C GLU A 91 -13.73 -6.32 -2.61
N GLU A 92 -13.74 -5.85 -3.85
CA GLU A 92 -14.92 -5.90 -4.72
C GLU A 92 -15.36 -7.35 -4.98
N ALA A 93 -14.41 -8.25 -5.25
CA ALA A 93 -14.70 -9.68 -5.39
C ALA A 93 -15.38 -10.25 -4.13
N LEU A 94 -14.89 -9.89 -2.94
CA LEU A 94 -15.47 -10.31 -1.67
C LEU A 94 -16.87 -9.71 -1.42
N ILE A 95 -17.10 -8.46 -1.83
CA ILE A 95 -18.43 -7.83 -1.74
C ILE A 95 -19.43 -8.56 -2.65
N LEU A 96 -19.05 -8.81 -3.90
CA LEU A 96 -19.90 -9.51 -4.88
C LEU A 96 -20.08 -11.01 -4.59
N GLN A 97 -19.34 -11.57 -3.63
CA GLN A 97 -19.58 -12.93 -3.13
C GLN A 97 -20.93 -13.05 -2.43
N ASN A 98 -21.36 -11.99 -1.73
CA ASN A 98 -22.57 -11.98 -0.93
C ASN A 98 -23.19 -10.57 -0.96
N PRO A 99 -23.74 -10.17 -2.12
CA PRO A 99 -24.25 -8.82 -2.37
C PRO A 99 -25.44 -8.44 -1.49
#